data_AF-A0A9D2I642-F1
#
_entry.id   AF-A0A9D2I642-F1
#
_cell.length_a   1.000
_cell.length_b   1.000
_cell.length_c   1.000
_cell.angle_alpha   90.00
_cell.angle_beta   90.00
_cell.angle_gamma   90.00
#
_symmetry.space_group_name_H-M   'P 1'
#
loop_
_entity.id
_entity.type
_entity.pdbx_description
1 polymer ?
#
loop_
_entity_poly.entity_id
_entity_poly.type
_entity_poly.pdbx_seq_one_letter_code
_entity_poly.pdbx_strand_id
1 'polypeptide(L)'
;RDLHGMLNFEGENEVFREYTANYRMNLYTLEDMKEEHFTTGLRDVVAMMKRADDKEAMKAYCMENEERFQEMEEETYDVISVMINHRRLEIYKEGNRVEGGRVNMCKALKEMMEDSRRDGLQAGRRDGIRIGEKRGERNGEQKFAALAGRLMADSRTKDLEKAVNNETFRRKLYREYGMK
;
A
#
# COMPACT_ATOMS: atom_id res chain seq x y z
N ARG A 1 -0.44 -15.38 31.77
CA ARG A 1 0.64 -14.38 31.97
C ARG A 1 0.27 -13.55 33.20
N ASP A 2 1.23 -13.17 34.02
CA ASP A 2 1.02 -12.26 35.16
C ASP A 2 1.43 -10.83 34.79
N LEU A 3 1.16 -9.86 35.66
CA LEU A 3 1.44 -8.45 35.37
C LEU A 3 2.93 -8.23 35.08
N HIS A 4 3.82 -8.93 35.80
CA HIS A 4 5.26 -8.82 35.57
C HIS A 4 5.70 -9.34 34.21
N GLY A 5 5.12 -10.43 33.72
CA GLY A 5 5.40 -10.95 32.39
C GLY A 5 4.85 -10.10 31.23
N MET A 6 4.07 -9.05 31.51
CA MET A 6 3.56 -8.11 30.50
C MET A 6 4.36 -6.82 30.43
N LEU A 7 5.00 -6.43 31.53
CA LEU A 7 5.73 -5.17 31.63
C LEU A 7 7.20 -5.38 31.30
N ASN A 8 7.77 -4.46 30.53
CA ASN A 8 9.20 -4.48 30.25
C ASN A 8 9.96 -3.83 31.41
N PHE A 9 10.50 -4.67 32.31
CA PHE A 9 11.34 -4.26 33.43
C PHE A 9 12.84 -4.34 33.13
N GLU A 10 13.26 -4.45 31.88
CA GLU A 10 14.68 -4.48 31.52
C GLU A 10 15.35 -3.10 31.68
N GLY A 11 16.64 -3.10 32.02
CA GLY A 11 17.45 -1.88 32.13
C GLY A 11 17.05 -0.98 33.29
N GLU A 12 16.83 0.31 33.02
CA GLU A 12 16.49 1.32 34.03
C GLU A 12 15.12 1.07 34.69
N ASN A 13 14.27 0.23 34.09
CA ASN A 13 12.93 -0.07 34.60
C ASN A 13 12.90 -1.16 35.67
N GLU A 14 14.02 -1.84 35.94
CA GLU A 14 14.08 -2.97 36.88
C GLU A 14 13.68 -2.54 38.30
N VAL A 15 14.01 -1.31 38.68
CA VAL A 15 13.65 -0.71 39.97
C VAL A 15 12.14 -0.72 40.19
N PHE A 16 11.33 -0.51 39.14
CA PHE A 16 9.88 -0.50 39.26
C PHE A 16 9.29 -1.88 39.55
N ARG A 17 10.02 -2.95 39.27
CA ARG A 17 9.55 -4.32 39.49
C ARG A 17 9.27 -4.60 40.97
N GLU A 18 10.09 -4.07 41.87
CA GLU A 18 9.91 -4.22 43.33
C GLU A 18 8.71 -3.43 43.86
N TYR A 19 8.37 -2.31 43.22
CA TYR A 19 7.22 -1.47 43.58
C TYR A 19 5.93 -1.85 42.87
N THR A 20 5.99 -2.77 41.90
CA THR A 20 4.81 -3.21 41.14
C THR A 20 4.32 -4.54 41.68
N ALA A 21 3.13 -4.56 42.30
CA ALA A 21 2.54 -5.81 42.77
C ALA A 21 2.19 -6.74 41.60
N ASN A 22 2.65 -7.99 41.64
CA ASN A 22 2.45 -8.95 40.55
C ASN A 22 1.11 -9.69 40.68
N TYR A 23 0.05 -9.10 40.15
CA TYR A 23 -1.28 -9.70 40.18
C TYR A 23 -1.46 -10.79 39.12
N ARG A 24 -2.20 -11.85 39.49
CA ARG A 24 -2.69 -12.85 38.53
C ARG A 24 -3.74 -12.19 37.63
N MET A 25 -3.47 -12.16 36.33
CA MET A 25 -4.38 -11.63 35.32
C MET A 25 -4.87 -12.73 34.38
N ASN A 26 -6.17 -12.72 34.08
CA ASN A 26 -6.75 -13.53 33.01
C ASN A 26 -6.76 -12.67 31.74
N LEU A 27 -5.73 -12.83 30.92
CA LEU A 27 -5.60 -12.10 29.66
C LEU A 27 -6.22 -12.92 28.54
N TYR A 28 -6.96 -12.23 27.68
CA TYR A 28 -7.42 -12.75 26.40
C TYR A 28 -6.80 -11.90 25.30
N THR A 29 -6.11 -12.56 24.39
CA THR A 29 -5.64 -11.95 23.15
C THR A 29 -6.70 -12.15 22.06
N LEU A 30 -6.55 -11.43 20.94
CA LEU A 30 -7.45 -11.59 19.80
C LEU A 30 -7.48 -13.03 19.29
N GLU A 31 -6.36 -13.76 19.37
CA GLU A 31 -6.28 -15.17 18.99
C GLU A 31 -7.16 -16.06 19.86
N ASP A 32 -7.22 -15.78 21.17
CA ASP A 32 -8.03 -16.51 22.15
C ASP A 32 -9.54 -16.27 21.97
N MET A 33 -9.92 -15.16 21.35
CA MET A 33 -11.33 -14.78 21.17
C MET A 33 -11.98 -15.59 20.06
N LYS A 34 -12.97 -16.42 20.38
CA LYS A 34 -13.78 -17.12 19.36
C LYS A 34 -14.93 -16.22 18.92
N GLU A 35 -14.89 -15.75 17.68
CA GLU A 35 -15.90 -14.83 17.13
C GLU A 35 -17.33 -15.39 17.24
N GLU A 36 -17.49 -16.72 17.14
CA GLU A 36 -18.76 -17.44 17.26
C GLU A 36 -19.44 -17.30 18.64
N HIS A 37 -18.69 -16.94 19.68
CA HIS A 37 -19.24 -16.76 21.03
C HIS A 37 -19.89 -15.39 21.24
N PHE A 38 -19.74 -14.47 20.28
CA PHE A 38 -20.34 -13.15 20.32
C PHE A 38 -21.62 -13.11 19.46
N THR A 39 -22.67 -12.48 19.98
CA THR A 39 -23.95 -12.34 19.27
C THR A 39 -24.26 -10.91 18.85
N THR A 40 -23.41 -9.95 19.25
CA THR A 40 -23.54 -8.52 18.93
C THR A 40 -22.54 -8.09 17.86
N GLY A 41 -22.51 -6.80 17.50
CA GLY A 41 -21.50 -6.24 16.59
C GLY A 41 -20.05 -6.48 17.01
N LEU A 42 -19.79 -6.84 18.28
CA LEU A 42 -18.48 -7.29 18.74
C LEU A 42 -17.99 -8.55 17.99
N ARG A 43 -18.90 -9.42 17.55
CA ARG A 43 -18.57 -10.55 16.66
C ARG A 43 -17.88 -10.05 15.39
N ASP A 44 -18.43 -9.01 14.79
CA ASP A 44 -17.94 -8.46 13.52
C ASP A 44 -16.64 -7.68 13.73
N VAL A 45 -16.52 -6.95 14.85
CA VAL A 45 -15.26 -6.30 15.25
C VAL A 45 -14.15 -7.32 15.39
N VAL A 46 -14.35 -8.38 16.19
CA VAL A 46 -13.34 -9.44 16.39
C VAL A 46 -13.01 -10.13 15.07
N ALA A 47 -14.03 -10.44 14.26
CA ALA A 47 -13.83 -11.08 12.97
C ALA A 47 -13.01 -10.21 12.01
N MET A 48 -13.30 -8.92 11.92
CA MET A 48 -12.54 -7.98 11.09
C MET A 48 -11.11 -7.80 11.61
N MET A 49 -10.93 -7.65 12.93
CA MET A 49 -9.61 -7.53 13.53
C MET A 49 -8.73 -8.75 13.24
N LYS A 50 -9.28 -9.97 13.32
CA LYS A 50 -8.54 -11.20 13.01
C LYS A 50 -8.03 -11.28 11.57
N ARG A 51 -8.66 -10.52 10.66
CA ARG A 51 -8.40 -10.53 9.23
C ARG A 51 -7.82 -9.20 8.75
N ALA A 52 -7.42 -8.31 9.66
CA ALA A 52 -7.01 -6.95 9.33
C ALA A 52 -5.79 -6.90 8.38
N ASP A 53 -4.88 -7.87 8.50
CA ASP A 53 -3.66 -7.94 7.69
C ASP A 53 -3.85 -8.66 6.34
N ASP A 54 -4.95 -9.38 6.15
CA ASP A 54 -5.25 -10.11 4.91
C ASP A 54 -6.51 -9.56 4.24
N LYS A 55 -6.27 -8.74 3.20
CA LYS A 55 -7.33 -8.07 2.44
C LYS A 55 -8.27 -9.05 1.73
N GLU A 56 -7.76 -10.16 1.22
CA GLU A 56 -8.57 -11.13 0.50
C GLU A 56 -9.40 -11.97 1.48
N ALA A 57 -8.81 -12.36 2.62
CA ALA A 57 -9.54 -13.06 3.68
C ALA A 57 -10.64 -12.17 4.30
N MET A 58 -10.35 -10.89 4.54
CA MET A 58 -11.34 -9.93 5.03
C MET A 58 -12.50 -9.75 4.05
N LYS A 59 -12.19 -9.61 2.76
CA LYS A 59 -13.18 -9.51 1.70
C LYS A 59 -14.04 -10.77 1.59
N ALA A 60 -13.42 -11.94 1.57
CA ALA A 60 -14.12 -13.23 1.50
C ALA A 60 -15.09 -13.37 2.66
N TYR A 61 -14.64 -13.05 3.88
CA TYR A 61 -15.50 -13.11 5.06
C TYR A 61 -16.70 -12.17 4.99
N CYS A 62 -16.51 -10.94 4.51
CA CYS A 62 -17.62 -9.99 4.32
C CYS A 62 -18.63 -10.50 3.29
N MET A 63 -18.15 -11.12 2.20
CA MET A 63 -19.01 -11.69 1.17
C MET A 63 -19.77 -12.93 1.67
N GLU A 64 -19.13 -13.79 2.46
CA GLU A 64 -19.77 -14.96 3.07
C GLU A 64 -20.84 -14.58 4.09
N ASN A 65 -20.68 -13.43 4.75
CA ASN A 65 -21.59 -12.91 5.77
C ASN A 65 -22.39 -11.69 5.28
N GLU A 66 -22.66 -11.60 3.97
CA GLU A 66 -23.15 -10.37 3.33
C GLU A 66 -24.41 -9.80 3.98
N GLU A 67 -25.38 -10.62 4.38
CA GLU A 67 -26.60 -10.18 5.06
C GLU A 67 -26.32 -9.32 6.32
N ARG A 68 -25.29 -9.67 7.10
CA ARG A 68 -24.90 -8.96 8.32
C ARG A 68 -24.07 -7.71 8.01
N PHE A 69 -23.26 -7.76 6.96
CA PHE A 69 -22.34 -6.69 6.59
C PHE A 69 -22.96 -5.63 5.68
N GLN A 70 -24.11 -5.88 5.06
CA GLN A 70 -24.86 -4.89 4.28
C GLN A 70 -25.65 -3.90 5.15
N GLU A 71 -26.06 -4.33 6.35
CA GLU A 71 -26.86 -3.55 7.29
C GLU A 71 -26.16 -3.44 8.66
N MET A 72 -24.91 -3.01 8.65
CA MET A 72 -24.12 -2.90 9.88
C MET A 72 -24.52 -1.65 10.69
N GLU A 73 -24.58 -1.76 12.01
CA GLU A 73 -24.74 -0.61 12.91
C GLU A 73 -23.58 0.38 12.75
N GLU A 74 -23.90 1.68 12.80
CA GLU A 74 -22.90 2.75 12.62
C GLU A 74 -21.80 2.67 13.68
N GLU A 75 -22.14 2.40 14.94
CA GLU A 75 -21.14 2.27 16.01
C GLU A 75 -20.20 1.08 15.77
N THR A 76 -20.73 -0.03 15.24
CA THR A 76 -19.91 -1.21 14.91
C THR A 76 -18.95 -0.90 13.76
N TYR A 77 -19.43 -0.18 12.74
CA TYR A 77 -18.60 0.29 11.63
C TYR A 77 -17.44 1.17 12.11
N ASP A 78 -17.74 2.13 13.00
CA ASP A 78 -16.74 3.08 13.54
C ASP A 78 -15.70 2.38 14.40
N VAL A 79 -16.11 1.39 15.21
CA VAL A 79 -15.16 0.59 15.97
C VAL A 79 -14.26 -0.20 15.02
N ILE A 80 -14.83 -0.82 13.99
CA ILE A 80 -14.03 -1.55 13.00
C ILE A 80 -13.04 -0.61 12.31
N SER A 81 -13.47 0.55 11.82
CA SER A 81 -12.64 1.50 11.07
C SER A 81 -11.40 1.93 11.86
N VAL A 82 -11.57 2.17 13.17
CA VAL A 82 -10.52 2.55 14.10
C VAL A 82 -9.62 1.35 14.43
N MET A 83 -10.21 0.21 14.79
CA MET A 83 -9.47 -0.94 15.30
C MET A 83 -8.61 -1.64 14.24
N ILE A 84 -9.05 -1.66 12.98
CA ILE A 84 -8.25 -2.20 11.88
C ILE A 84 -7.29 -1.15 11.28
N ASN A 85 -7.17 0.02 11.93
CA ASN A 85 -6.33 1.15 11.54
C ASN A 85 -6.52 1.59 10.08
N HIS A 86 -7.72 1.38 9.54
CA HIS A 86 -8.01 1.66 8.15
C HIS A 86 -8.83 2.94 8.06
N ARG A 87 -8.22 4.08 8.44
CA ARG A 87 -8.85 5.41 8.42
C ARG A 87 -9.49 5.78 7.08
N ARG A 88 -9.09 5.12 5.98
CA ARG A 88 -9.75 5.29 4.68
C ARG A 88 -11.21 4.84 4.70
N LEU A 89 -11.61 3.90 5.56
CA LEU A 89 -13.00 3.46 5.68
C LEU A 89 -13.95 4.61 6.04
N GLU A 90 -13.52 5.55 6.89
CA GLU A 90 -14.32 6.73 7.22
C GLU A 90 -14.76 7.54 5.98
N ILE A 91 -13.94 7.54 4.93
CA ILE A 91 -14.25 8.24 3.67
C ILE A 91 -15.44 7.57 2.96
N TYR A 92 -15.60 6.25 3.11
CA TYR A 92 -16.64 5.46 2.46
C TYR A 92 -17.90 5.32 3.32
N LYS A 93 -17.90 5.80 4.57
CA LYS A 93 -19.04 5.68 5.49
C LYS A 93 -20.29 6.35 4.94
N GLU A 94 -20.21 7.64 4.61
CA GLU A 94 -21.37 8.44 4.18
C GLU A 94 -21.97 7.93 2.86
N GLY A 95 -21.12 7.59 1.87
CA GLY A 95 -21.57 7.07 0.57
C GLY A 95 -22.15 5.65 0.61
N ASN A 96 -22.05 4.98 1.76
CA ASN A 96 -22.55 3.62 1.97
C ASN A 96 -23.58 3.52 3.11
N ARG A 97 -24.12 4.65 3.59
CA ARG A 97 -25.28 4.63 4.49
C ARG A 97 -26.49 4.01 3.78
N VAL A 98 -27.23 3.18 4.50
CA VAL A 98 -28.50 2.58 4.08
C VAL A 98 -29.64 3.06 5.00
N GLU A 99 -30.88 2.66 4.70
CA GLU A 99 -32.04 3.06 5.50
C GLU A 99 -31.88 2.67 6.98
N GLY A 100 -32.40 3.50 7.88
CA GLY A 100 -32.33 3.26 9.33
C GLY A 100 -30.99 3.59 9.99
N GLY A 101 -30.09 4.33 9.31
CA GLY A 101 -28.81 4.78 9.90
C GLY A 101 -27.72 3.69 9.91
N ARG A 102 -27.92 2.61 9.16
CA ARG A 102 -26.95 1.51 9.01
C ARG A 102 -25.98 1.80 7.88
N VAL A 103 -24.91 1.02 7.79
CA VAL A 103 -23.85 1.18 6.78
C VAL A 103 -23.60 -0.16 6.07
N ASN A 104 -23.47 -0.10 4.74
CA ASN A 104 -23.10 -1.23 3.91
C ASN A 104 -21.57 -1.37 3.84
N MET A 105 -21.02 -2.17 4.77
CA MET A 105 -19.60 -2.44 4.89
C MET A 105 -19.06 -3.20 3.67
N CYS A 106 -19.83 -4.14 3.11
CA CYS A 106 -19.45 -4.87 1.90
C CYS A 106 -19.17 -3.93 0.72
N LYS A 107 -20.03 -2.94 0.52
CA LYS A 107 -19.88 -1.94 -0.55
C LYS A 107 -18.72 -0.99 -0.25
N ALA A 108 -18.59 -0.51 0.99
CA ALA A 108 -17.47 0.34 1.40
C ALA A 108 -16.10 -0.32 1.17
N LEU A 109 -15.94 -1.61 1.53
CA LEU A 109 -14.72 -2.35 1.28
C LEU A 109 -14.43 -2.54 -0.22
N LYS A 110 -15.46 -2.83 -1.03
CA LYS A 110 -15.32 -2.95 -2.50
C LYS A 110 -14.81 -1.65 -3.11
N GLU A 111 -15.46 -0.52 -2.81
CA GLU A 111 -15.07 0.81 -3.30
C GLU A 111 -13.63 1.16 -2.88
N MET A 112 -13.29 0.91 -1.61
CA MET A 112 -11.95 1.15 -1.08
C MET A 112 -10.86 0.34 -1.77
N MET A 113 -11.12 -0.94 -2.07
CA MET A 113 -10.18 -1.79 -2.81
C MET A 113 -10.02 -1.34 -4.27
N GLU A 114 -11.10 -0.94 -4.92
CA GLU A 114 -11.07 -0.42 -6.29
C GLU A 114 -10.27 0.89 -6.40
N ASP A 115 -10.49 1.82 -5.46
CA ASP A 115 -9.73 3.06 -5.39
C ASP A 115 -8.25 2.78 -5.10
N SER A 116 -7.94 1.90 -4.16
CA SER A 116 -6.56 1.50 -3.86
C SER A 116 -5.85 0.90 -5.09
N ARG A 117 -6.57 0.09 -5.88
CA ARG A 117 -6.06 -0.45 -7.15
C ARG A 117 -5.83 0.64 -8.19
N ARG A 118 -6.76 1.60 -8.31
CA ARG A 118 -6.64 2.73 -9.24
C ARG A 118 -5.47 3.63 -8.87
N ASP A 119 -5.31 3.95 -7.59
CA ASP A 119 -4.20 4.72 -7.05
C ASP A 119 -2.86 4.04 -7.37
N GLY A 120 -2.77 2.73 -7.13
CA GLY A 120 -1.57 1.93 -7.43
C GLY A 120 -1.21 1.93 -8.92
N LEU A 121 -2.19 1.78 -9.81
CA LEU A 121 -1.97 1.85 -11.26
C LEU A 121 -1.51 3.24 -11.71
N GLN A 122 -2.10 4.30 -11.15
CA GLN A 122 -1.72 5.67 -11.48
C GLN A 122 -0.30 5.99 -11.00
N ALA A 123 0.05 5.60 -9.77
CA ALA A 123 1.38 5.73 -9.23
C ALA A 123 2.41 4.98 -10.09
N GLY A 124 2.12 3.71 -10.39
CA GLY A 124 2.98 2.87 -11.24
C GLY A 124 3.20 3.45 -12.64
N ARG A 125 2.15 4.02 -13.26
CA ARG A 125 2.28 4.71 -14.55
C ARG A 125 3.16 5.96 -14.46
N ARG A 126 2.97 6.79 -13.43
CA ARG A 126 3.76 8.01 -13.21
C ARG A 126 5.24 7.67 -13.00
N ASP A 127 5.52 6.67 -12.17
CA ASP A 127 6.89 6.23 -11.92
C ASP A 127 7.51 5.59 -13.17
N GLY A 128 6.74 4.79 -13.92
CA GLY A 128 7.17 4.21 -15.19
C GLY A 128 7.58 5.26 -16.23
N ILE A 129 6.79 6.33 -16.38
CA ILE A 129 7.12 7.47 -17.25
C ILE A 129 8.41 8.13 -16.78
N ARG A 130 8.49 8.50 -15.49
CA ARG A 130 9.66 9.18 -14.91
C ARG A 130 10.95 8.37 -15.08
N ILE A 131 10.90 7.06 -14.82
CA ILE A 131 12.03 6.15 -14.99
C ILE A 131 12.39 6.03 -16.48
N GLY A 132 11.38 5.92 -17.34
CA GLY A 132 11.54 5.85 -18.79
C GLY A 132 12.23 7.08 -19.37
N GLU A 133 11.81 8.27 -18.98
CA GLU A 133 12.40 9.56 -19.40
C GLU A 133 13.86 9.66 -18.95
N LYS A 134 14.15 9.46 -17.67
CA LYS A 134 15.54 9.48 -17.15
C LYS A 134 16.44 8.47 -17.85
N ARG A 135 15.92 7.26 -18.11
CA ARG A 135 16.65 6.23 -18.85
C ARG A 135 16.87 6.65 -20.30
N GLY A 136 15.86 7.25 -20.93
CA GLY A 136 15.93 7.77 -22.30
C GLY A 136 16.98 8.87 -22.45
N GLU A 137 16.98 9.86 -21.55
CA GLU A 137 17.97 10.93 -21.51
C GLU A 137 19.40 10.38 -21.35
N ARG A 138 19.62 9.54 -20.34
CA ARG A 138 20.95 8.93 -20.09
C ARG A 138 21.43 8.11 -21.28
N ASN A 139 20.55 7.29 -21.87
CA ASN A 139 20.90 6.49 -23.05
C ASN A 139 21.18 7.38 -24.27
N GLY A 140 20.42 8.47 -24.44
CA GLY A 140 20.60 9.42 -25.53
C GLY A 140 21.93 10.15 -25.42
N GLU A 141 22.28 10.64 -24.24
CA GLU A 141 23.54 11.30 -23.94
C GLU A 141 24.73 10.35 -24.18
N GLN A 142 24.67 9.13 -23.65
CA GLN A 142 25.72 8.13 -23.86
C GLN A 142 25.90 7.76 -25.34
N LYS A 143 24.79 7.56 -26.08
CA LYS A 143 24.84 7.27 -27.52
C LYS A 143 25.44 8.43 -28.29
N PHE A 144 25.07 9.66 -27.98
CA PHE A 144 25.60 10.83 -28.66
C PHE A 144 27.08 11.05 -28.34
N ALA A 145 27.48 10.95 -27.07
CA ALA A 145 28.87 11.07 -26.64
C ALA A 145 29.78 10.02 -27.30
N ALA A 146 29.33 8.76 -27.37
CA ALA A 146 30.06 7.70 -28.05
C ALA A 146 30.19 7.94 -29.56
N LEU A 147 29.15 8.47 -30.21
CA LEU A 147 29.22 8.85 -31.63
C LEU A 147 30.19 10.01 -31.85
N ALA A 148 30.12 11.05 -31.01
CA ALA A 148 31.02 12.19 -31.09
C ALA A 148 32.48 11.75 -30.91
N GLY A 149 32.78 10.88 -29.94
CA GLY A 149 34.11 10.32 -29.74
C GLY A 149 34.66 9.59 -30.97
N ARG A 150 33.84 8.77 -31.64
CA ARG A 150 34.24 8.05 -32.86
C ARG A 150 34.46 8.98 -34.05
N LEU A 151 33.55 9.94 -34.27
CA LEU A 151 33.69 10.92 -35.35
C LEU A 151 34.93 11.80 -35.17
N MET A 152 35.27 12.18 -33.92
CA MET A 152 36.48 12.92 -33.62
C MET A 152 37.75 12.08 -33.91
N ALA A 153 37.76 10.81 -33.53
CA ALA A 153 38.87 9.90 -33.84
C ALA A 153 39.09 9.74 -35.35
N ASP A 154 38.01 9.70 -36.13
CA ASP A 154 38.05 9.62 -37.60
C ASP A 154 38.24 10.99 -38.29
N SER A 155 38.45 12.08 -37.52
CA SER A 155 38.57 13.46 -38.02
C SER A 155 37.36 13.96 -38.85
N ARG A 156 36.17 13.38 -38.64
CA ARG A 156 34.92 13.71 -39.35
C ARG A 156 34.14 14.84 -38.66
N THR A 157 34.80 15.96 -38.41
CA THR A 157 34.22 17.10 -37.67
C THR A 157 33.01 17.74 -38.37
N LYS A 158 33.02 17.83 -39.71
CA LYS A 158 31.87 18.32 -40.50
C LYS A 158 30.62 17.44 -40.36
N ASP A 159 30.80 16.12 -40.25
CA ASP A 159 29.70 15.19 -40.04
C ASP A 159 29.13 15.32 -38.62
N LEU A 160 30.01 15.58 -37.63
CA LEU A 160 29.58 15.87 -36.26
C LEU A 160 28.75 17.16 -36.19
N GLU A 161 29.21 18.26 -36.79
CA GLU A 161 28.47 19.53 -36.87
C GLU A 161 27.07 19.34 -37.48
N LYS A 162 27.00 18.56 -38.57
CA LYS A 162 25.73 18.24 -39.22
C LYS A 162 24.84 17.35 -38.35
N ALA A 163 25.40 16.41 -37.60
CA ALA A 163 24.66 15.47 -36.75
C ALA A 163 24.06 16.10 -35.48
N VAL A 164 24.62 17.21 -34.99
CA VAL A 164 24.07 17.96 -33.84
C VAL A 164 22.65 18.42 -34.15
N ASN A 165 22.44 19.04 -35.31
CA ASN A 165 21.17 19.67 -35.69
C ASN A 165 20.30 18.82 -36.64
N ASN A 166 20.78 17.64 -37.07
CA ASN A 166 20.04 16.78 -37.98
C ASN A 166 19.90 15.36 -37.42
N GLU A 167 18.73 15.08 -36.84
CA GLU A 167 18.42 13.78 -36.26
C GLU A 167 18.47 12.65 -37.31
N THR A 168 17.94 12.87 -38.51
CA THR A 168 17.93 11.83 -39.55
C THR A 168 19.34 11.45 -40.00
N PHE A 169 20.23 12.44 -40.09
CA PHE A 169 21.64 12.23 -40.41
C PHE A 169 22.37 11.56 -39.24
N ARG A 170 22.12 12.01 -38.00
CA ARG A 170 22.63 11.37 -36.78
C ARG A 170 22.23 9.89 -36.70
N ARG A 171 20.98 9.55 -37.04
CA ARG A 171 20.51 8.16 -37.11
C ARG A 171 21.22 7.33 -38.19
N LYS A 172 21.62 7.93 -39.32
CA LYS A 172 22.44 7.25 -40.34
C LYS A 172 23.83 6.94 -39.80
N LEU A 173 24.47 7.90 -39.13
CA LEU A 173 25.79 7.71 -38.50
C LEU A 173 25.74 6.66 -37.39
N TYR A 174 24.69 6.65 -36.55
CA TYR A 174 24.51 5.57 -35.57
C TYR A 174 24.51 4.18 -36.24
N ARG A 175 23.86 4.01 -37.39
CA ARG A 175 23.89 2.74 -38.13
C ARG A 175 25.26 2.45 -38.74
N GLU A 176 25.92 3.45 -39.31
CA GLU A 176 27.25 3.34 -39.89
C GLU A 176 28.27 2.82 -38.86
N TYR A 177 28.23 3.35 -37.64
CA TYR A 177 29.08 2.92 -36.54
C TYR A 177 28.54 1.69 -35.76
N GLY A 178 27.46 1.05 -36.22
CA GLY A 178 26.87 -0.12 -35.56
C GLY A 178 26.29 0.14 -34.16
N MET A 179 25.96 1.39 -33.85
CA MET A 179 25.38 1.84 -32.59
C MET A 179 23.85 1.70 -32.66
N LYS A 180 23.31 0.55 -32.26
CA LYS A 180 21.85 0.34 -32.18
C LYS A 180 21.25 0.88 -30.89
#